data_AF-A0A9E2FHT4-F1
#
_entry.id   AF-A0A9E2FHT4-F1
#
_cell.length_a   1.000
_cell.length_b   1.000
_cell.length_c   1.000
_cell.angle_alpha   90.00
_cell.angle_beta   90.00
_cell.angle_gamma   90.00
#
_symmetry.space_group_name_H-M   'P 1'
#
loop_
_entity.id
_entity.type
_entity.pdbx_description
1 polymer ?
#
loop_
_entity_poly.entity_id
_entity_poly.type
_entity_poly.pdbx_seq_one_letter_code
_entity_poly.pdbx_strand_id
1 'polypeptide(L)'
;LGWTQDDLAVKAGLSKGFLSDLENGKRGISADKLFDLARVLSLSLDSLMENTGEQSDPRKEIEIPASLARFASEAGLSFRQTLMVLDMRRQIIAHRSTTKSDDPDMFDWQRFYESVREFL
;
A
#
# COMPACT_ATOMS: atom_id res chain seq x y z
N LEU A 1 21.31 4.13 -12.78
CA LEU A 1 21.58 2.75 -13.21
C LEU A 1 21.19 2.47 -14.66
N GLY A 2 20.14 3.08 -15.24
CA GLY A 2 19.86 2.99 -16.69
C GLY A 2 19.59 1.57 -17.22
N TRP A 3 19.33 0.62 -16.31
CA TRP A 3 19.10 -0.78 -16.61
C TRP A 3 17.65 -1.02 -16.95
N THR A 4 17.40 -1.92 -17.90
CA THR A 4 16.07 -2.50 -18.09
C THR A 4 15.78 -3.54 -17.01
N GLN A 5 14.52 -3.93 -16.89
CA GLN A 5 14.12 -5.01 -15.98
C GLN A 5 14.79 -6.35 -16.34
N ASP A 6 15.03 -6.61 -17.63
CA ASP A 6 15.82 -7.76 -18.08
C ASP A 6 17.27 -7.67 -17.57
N ASP A 7 17.90 -6.50 -17.69
CA ASP A 7 19.27 -6.29 -17.24
C ASP A 7 19.44 -6.47 -15.73
N LEU A 8 18.42 -6.13 -14.95
CA LEU A 8 18.39 -6.32 -13.50
C LEU A 8 18.12 -7.78 -13.15
N ALA A 9 17.16 -8.43 -13.82
CA ALA A 9 16.85 -9.84 -13.63
C ALA A 9 18.07 -10.73 -13.86
N VAL A 10 18.82 -10.49 -14.95
CA VAL A 10 20.07 -11.21 -15.25
C VAL A 10 21.11 -11.01 -14.17
N LYS A 11 21.32 -9.77 -13.71
CA LYS A 11 22.32 -9.47 -12.67
C LYS A 11 21.96 -10.05 -11.30
N ALA A 12 20.67 -10.11 -10.98
CA ALA A 12 20.15 -10.64 -9.72
C ALA A 12 19.90 -12.17 -9.74
N GLY A 13 20.12 -12.85 -10.87
CA GLY A 13 19.81 -14.28 -11.01
C GLY A 13 18.31 -14.58 -10.86
N LEU A 14 17.45 -13.62 -11.21
CA LEU A 14 15.99 -13.74 -11.17
C LEU A 14 15.43 -13.85 -12.58
N SER A 15 14.22 -14.39 -12.72
CA SER A 15 13.51 -14.29 -13.99
C SER A 15 12.84 -12.92 -14.10
N LYS A 16 12.74 -12.38 -15.32
CA LYS A 16 12.03 -11.13 -15.59
C LYS A 16 10.58 -11.15 -15.06
N GLY A 17 9.88 -12.27 -15.25
CA GLY A 17 8.51 -12.45 -14.74
C GLY A 17 8.45 -12.39 -13.22
N PHE A 18 9.40 -13.03 -12.52
CA PHE A 18 9.49 -12.94 -11.07
C PHE A 18 9.76 -11.51 -10.60
N LEU A 19 10.68 -10.80 -11.25
CA LEU A 19 10.98 -9.41 -10.93
C LEU A 19 9.77 -8.50 -11.18
N SER A 20 9.02 -8.75 -12.25
CA SER A 20 7.77 -8.03 -12.55
C SER A 20 6.69 -8.28 -11.50
N ASP A 21 6.47 -9.53 -11.10
CA ASP A 21 5.51 -9.85 -10.05
C ASP A 21 5.92 -9.25 -8.70
N LEU A 22 7.23 -9.22 -8.41
CA LEU A 22 7.79 -8.62 -7.21
C LEU A 22 7.57 -7.10 -7.17
N GLU A 23 7.90 -6.40 -8.25
CA GLU A 23 7.73 -4.94 -8.38
C GLU A 23 6.25 -4.52 -8.32
N ASN A 24 5.33 -5.39 -8.77
CA ASN A 24 3.89 -5.16 -8.69
C ASN A 24 3.25 -5.66 -7.38
N GLY A 25 4.04 -6.11 -6.41
CA GLY A 25 3.55 -6.61 -5.11
C GLY A 25 2.75 -7.91 -5.18
N LYS A 26 2.76 -8.61 -6.31
CA LYS A 26 2.01 -9.87 -6.53
C LYS A 26 2.72 -11.08 -5.94
N ARG A 27 4.02 -10.97 -5.66
CA ARG A 27 4.84 -12.08 -5.17
C ARG A 27 5.88 -11.61 -4.16
N GLY A 28 5.97 -12.33 -3.04
CA GLY A 28 7.03 -12.13 -2.05
C GLY A 28 8.39 -12.69 -2.50
N ILE A 29 9.45 -12.14 -1.93
CA ILE A 29 10.85 -12.55 -2.13
C ILE A 29 11.43 -13.04 -0.80
N SER A 30 12.34 -14.02 -0.84
CA SER A 30 13.06 -14.47 0.36
C SER A 30 14.12 -13.44 0.78
N ALA A 31 14.46 -13.41 2.07
CA ALA A 31 15.44 -12.47 2.62
C ALA A 31 16.80 -12.56 1.89
N ASP A 32 17.27 -13.76 1.58
CA ASP A 32 18.55 -13.96 0.88
C ASP A 32 18.54 -13.30 -0.51
N LYS A 33 17.46 -13.50 -1.27
CA LYS A 33 17.31 -12.94 -2.62
C LYS A 33 17.11 -11.43 -2.60
N LEU A 34 16.42 -10.92 -1.58
CA LEU A 34 16.27 -9.48 -1.37
C LEU A 34 17.63 -8.84 -1.10
N PHE A 35 18.46 -9.50 -0.29
CA PHE A 35 19.82 -9.04 0.00
C PHE A 35 20.72 -9.07 -1.24
N ASP A 36 20.64 -10.11 -2.06
CA ASP A 36 21.35 -10.17 -3.34
C ASP A 36 20.92 -9.05 -4.30
N LEU A 37 19.62 -8.76 -4.36
CA LEU A 37 19.08 -7.66 -5.15
C LEU A 37 19.59 -6.30 -4.66
N ALA A 38 19.65 -6.09 -3.34
CA ALA A 38 20.21 -4.87 -2.75
C ALA A 38 21.67 -4.64 -3.18
N ARG A 39 22.49 -5.71 -3.14
CA ARG A 39 23.88 -5.67 -3.58
C ARG A 39 24.01 -5.31 -5.06
N VAL A 40 23.19 -5.92 -5.93
CA VAL A 40 23.19 -5.62 -7.37
C VAL A 40 22.82 -4.16 -7.64
N LEU A 41 21.86 -3.63 -6.88
CA LEU A 41 21.42 -2.23 -6.97
C LEU A 41 22.36 -1.25 -6.26
N SER A 42 23.38 -1.73 -5.54
CA SER A 42 24.24 -0.93 -4.66
C SER A 42 23.44 -0.13 -3.63
N LEU A 43 22.37 -0.73 -3.11
CA LEU A 43 21.51 -0.19 -2.06
C LEU A 43 21.72 -0.97 -0.77
N SER A 44 21.44 -0.32 0.36
CA SER A 44 21.36 -1.01 1.64
C SER A 44 20.05 -1.80 1.73
N LEU A 45 20.04 -2.87 2.54
CA LEU A 45 18.84 -3.68 2.73
C LEU A 45 17.72 -2.86 3.37
N ASP A 46 18.07 -2.00 4.33
CA ASP A 46 17.16 -1.02 4.93
C ASP A 46 16.52 -0.10 3.88
N SER A 47 17.26 0.38 2.87
CA SER A 47 16.67 1.20 1.78
C SER A 47 15.61 0.45 0.96
N LEU A 48 15.72 -0.88 0.83
CA LEU A 48 14.72 -1.70 0.14
C LEU A 48 13.55 -2.09 1.04
N MET A 49 13.77 -2.16 2.35
CA MET A 49 12.75 -2.45 3.34
C MET A 49 11.97 -1.19 3.76
N GLU A 50 12.57 -0.02 3.57
CA GLU A 50 11.91 1.25 3.77
C GLU A 50 10.73 1.31 2.79
N ASN A 51 9.51 1.39 3.34
CA ASN A 51 8.30 1.50 2.56
C ASN A 51 8.27 2.87 1.87
N THR A 52 9.01 3.00 0.77
CA THR A 52 9.06 4.20 -0.06
C THR A 52 7.75 4.40 -0.85
N GLY A 53 6.83 3.44 -0.77
CA GLY A 53 5.44 3.50 -1.25
C GLY A 53 4.45 4.10 -0.24
N GLU A 54 4.84 4.26 1.03
CA GLU A 54 4.01 4.92 2.02
C GLU A 54 4.83 5.99 2.75
N GLN A 55 4.58 7.24 2.38
CA GLN A 55 4.71 8.34 3.34
C GLN A 55 3.68 8.14 4.45
N SER A 56 3.90 7.18 5.34
CA SER A 56 3.42 7.32 6.71
C SER A 56 4.39 8.28 7.38
N ASP A 57 4.20 9.58 7.15
CA ASP A 57 4.71 10.58 8.09
C ASP A 57 4.00 10.28 9.42
N PRO A 58 4.69 9.81 10.46
CA PRO A 58 4.05 9.52 11.75
C PRO A 58 3.49 10.80 12.41
N ARG A 59 3.70 11.98 11.81
CA ARG A 59 3.17 13.27 12.25
C ARG A 59 2.03 13.82 11.40
N LYS A 60 1.55 13.11 10.37
CA LYS A 60 0.31 13.54 9.70
C LYS A 60 -0.85 13.36 10.68
N GLU A 61 -1.41 14.48 11.12
CA GLU A 61 -2.71 14.51 11.80
C GLU A 61 -3.68 13.65 10.99
N ILE A 62 -4.33 12.69 11.67
CA ILE A 62 -5.27 11.81 11.01
C ILE A 62 -6.50 12.64 10.66
N GLU A 63 -6.54 13.16 9.44
CA GLU A 63 -7.72 13.82 8.90
C GLU A 63 -8.79 12.75 8.61
N ILE A 64 -9.80 12.69 9.49
CA ILE A 64 -11.00 11.88 9.31
C ILE A 64 -12.01 12.71 8.51
N PRO A 65 -12.44 12.26 7.33
CA PRO A 65 -13.48 12.93 6.55
C PRO A 65 -14.76 13.11 7.36
N ALA A 66 -15.45 14.24 7.19
CA ALA A 66 -16.65 14.55 7.95
C ALA A 66 -17.77 13.53 7.70
N SER A 67 -17.88 13.05 6.46
CA SER A 67 -18.86 11.99 6.12
C SER A 67 -18.58 10.67 6.81
N LEU A 68 -17.31 10.27 6.96
CA LEU A 68 -16.90 9.08 7.72
C LEU A 68 -17.16 9.26 9.20
N ALA A 69 -16.80 10.41 9.77
CA ALA A 69 -17.02 10.71 11.18
C ALA A 69 -18.53 10.65 11.52
N ARG A 70 -19.37 11.23 10.66
CA ARG A 70 -20.83 11.17 10.79
C ARG A 70 -21.33 9.73 10.75
N PHE A 71 -20.97 8.97 9.72
CA PHE A 71 -21.36 7.56 9.61
C PHE A 71 -20.90 6.74 10.83
N ALA A 72 -19.65 6.91 11.28
CA ALA A 72 -19.12 6.20 12.44
C ALA A 72 -19.92 6.51 13.71
N SER A 73 -20.34 7.76 13.90
CA SER A 73 -21.19 8.14 15.02
C SER A 73 -22.60 7.53 14.95
N GLU A 74 -23.20 7.48 13.76
CA GLU A 74 -24.55 6.94 13.53
C GLU A 74 -24.59 5.41 13.67
N ALA A 75 -23.56 4.73 13.16
CA ALA A 75 -23.45 3.27 13.20
C ALA A 75 -22.76 2.74 14.48
N GLY A 76 -22.33 3.62 15.39
CA GLY A 76 -21.73 3.24 16.66
C GLY A 76 -20.34 2.60 16.55
N LEU A 77 -19.56 2.96 15.53
CA LEU A 77 -18.20 2.44 15.35
C LEU A 77 -17.28 2.99 16.45
N SER A 78 -16.43 2.10 16.98
CA SER A 78 -15.32 2.54 17.82
C SER A 78 -14.31 3.33 17.01
N PHE A 79 -13.56 4.21 17.67
CA PHE A 79 -12.48 4.97 17.04
C PHE A 79 -11.49 4.06 16.29
N ARG A 80 -11.16 2.90 16.86
CA ARG A 80 -10.32 1.89 16.21
C ARG A 80 -10.93 1.39 14.89
N GLN A 81 -12.21 1.05 14.89
CA GLN A 81 -12.91 0.60 13.69
C GLN A 81 -12.98 1.71 12.63
N THR A 82 -13.26 2.95 13.04
CA THR A 82 -13.22 4.12 12.14
C THR A 82 -11.87 4.27 11.47
N LEU A 83 -10.78 4.12 12.22
CA LEU A 83 -9.42 4.16 11.68
C LEU A 83 -9.13 2.98 10.74
N MET A 84 -9.55 1.76 11.09
CA MET A 84 -9.38 0.59 10.22
C MET A 84 -10.11 0.76 8.89
N VAL A 85 -11.35 1.26 8.92
CA VAL A 85 -12.13 1.55 7.71
C VAL A 85 -11.43 2.62 6.85
N LEU A 86 -10.92 3.68 7.47
CA LEU A 86 -10.17 4.73 6.75
C LEU A 86 -8.90 4.18 6.11
N ASP A 87 -8.15 3.34 6.83
CA ASP A 87 -6.91 2.74 6.37
C ASP A 87 -7.12 1.76 5.22
N MET A 88 -8.11 0.86 5.35
CA MET A 88 -8.50 -0.09 4.30
C MET A 88 -8.84 0.64 2.99
N ARG A 89 -9.58 1.75 3.03
CA ARG A 89 -9.87 2.56 1.83
C ARG A 89 -8.58 3.14 1.23
N ARG A 90 -7.69 3.70 2.05
CA ARG A 90 -6.41 4.28 1.58
C ARG A 90 -5.57 3.24 0.85
N GLN A 91 -5.46 2.03 1.39
CA GLN A 91 -4.74 0.93 0.75
C GLN A 91 -5.37 0.56 -0.60
N ILE A 92 -6.70 0.44 -0.69
CA ILE A 92 -7.38 0.14 -1.96
C ILE A 92 -7.14 1.23 -3.01
N ILE A 93 -7.15 2.51 -2.61
CA ILE A 93 -6.83 3.63 -3.52
C ILE A 93 -5.38 3.59 -3.97
N ALA A 94 -4.44 3.32 -3.06
CA ALA A 94 -3.02 3.24 -3.39
C ALA A 94 -2.74 2.15 -4.44
N HIS A 95 -3.49 1.05 -4.39
CA HIS A 95 -3.30 -0.09 -5.31
C HIS A 95 -4.10 0.04 -6.63
N ARG A 96 -5.00 1.02 -6.78
CA ARG A 96 -5.79 1.20 -8.02
C ARG A 96 -5.13 2.23 -8.94
N SER A 97 -4.56 1.79 -10.05
CA SER A 97 -3.82 2.65 -11.00
C SER A 97 -4.66 3.60 -11.87
N THR A 98 -5.95 3.85 -11.58
CA THR A 98 -6.80 4.62 -12.51
C THR A 98 -7.50 5.83 -11.89
N THR A 99 -7.07 6.96 -12.42
CA THR A 99 -7.63 8.30 -12.49
C THR A 99 -9.14 8.43 -12.24
N LYS A 100 -9.50 8.85 -11.01
CA LYS A 100 -10.62 9.77 -10.77
C LYS A 100 -10.35 10.52 -9.47
N SER A 101 -10.65 11.82 -9.45
CA SER A 101 -10.66 12.62 -8.22
C SER A 101 -11.55 11.91 -7.20
N ASP A 102 -10.96 11.40 -6.12
CA ASP A 102 -11.64 10.61 -5.11
C ASP A 102 -11.77 11.42 -3.82
N ASP A 103 -12.75 12.31 -3.82
CA ASP A 103 -13.13 13.07 -2.65
C ASP A 103 -13.64 12.11 -1.56
N PRO A 104 -12.92 11.99 -0.41
CA PRO A 104 -13.34 11.15 0.71
C PRO A 104 -14.69 11.56 1.31
N ASP A 105 -15.09 12.82 1.20
CA ASP A 105 -16.35 13.29 1.76
C ASP A 105 -17.55 12.88 0.91
N MET A 106 -17.36 12.70 -0.41
CA MET A 106 -18.37 12.16 -1.32
C MET A 106 -18.45 10.62 -1.34
N PHE A 107 -17.57 9.93 -0.59
CA PHE A 107 -17.49 8.47 -0.59
C PHE A 107 -18.61 7.82 0.24
N ASP A 108 -19.15 6.70 -0.24
CA ASP A 108 -20.18 5.92 0.45
C ASP A 108 -19.55 4.99 1.51
N TRP A 109 -19.35 5.56 2.70
CA TRP A 109 -18.74 4.86 3.84
C TRP A 109 -19.61 3.74 4.39
N GLN A 110 -20.94 3.84 4.28
CA GLN A 110 -21.84 2.79 4.75
C GLN A 110 -21.67 1.52 3.92
N ARG A 111 -21.77 1.64 2.59
CA ARG A 111 -21.62 0.50 1.70
C ARG A 111 -20.24 -0.13 1.82
N PHE A 112 -19.21 0.69 1.97
CA PHE A 112 -17.85 0.20 2.16
C PHE A 112 -17.71 -0.54 3.50
N TYR A 113 -18.19 0.02 4.60
CA TYR A 113 -18.19 -0.65 5.90
C TYR A 113 -18.91 -1.99 5.85
N GLU A 114 -20.08 -2.06 5.21
CA GLU A 114 -20.82 -3.31 5.04
C GLU A 114 -20.02 -4.39 4.28
N SER A 115 -19.15 -3.99 3.35
CA SER A 115 -18.29 -4.93 2.62
C SER A 115 -17.08 -5.42 3.41
N VAL A 116 -16.61 -4.64 4.39
CA VAL A 116 -15.40 -4.96 5.17
C VAL A 116 -15.70 -5.36 6.62
N ARG A 117 -16.95 -5.27 7.06
CA ARG A 117 -17.39 -5.54 8.45
C ARG A 117 -17.01 -6.93 8.98
N GLU A 118 -16.84 -7.91 8.09
CA GLU A 118 -16.44 -9.27 8.46
C GLU A 118 -14.95 -9.36 8.82
N PHE A 119 -14.18 -8.32 8.51
CA PHE A 119 -12.74 -8.20 8.74
C PHE A 119 -12.39 -7.15 9.81
N LEU A 120 -13.40 -6.56 10.47
CA LEU A 120 -13.28 -5.51 11.49
C LEU A 120 -13.35 -6.05 12.93
#